data_AF-A4YFF5-F1
#
_entry.id   AF-A4YFF5-F1
#
_cell.length_a   1.000
_cell.length_b   1.000
_cell.length_c   1.000
_cell.angle_alpha   90.00
_cell.angle_beta   90.00
_cell.angle_gamma   90.00
#
_symmetry.space_group_name_H-M   'P 1'
#
loop_
_entity.id
_entity.type
_entity.pdbx_description
1 polymer ?
#
loop_
_entity_poly.entity_id
_entity_poly.type
_entity_poly.pdbx_seq_one_letter_code
_entity_poly.pdbx_strand_id
1 'polypeptide(L)'
;MFCLNNEFTGALITGTEVVWLTFPRYDSSPVFAKILDEKAGSFGISGEVATQEYLVPNILKTVLRDGTEVIDLLLRGEHSLVRKINARTPLEIWADATFNYGKVRAKVYRLSKGIYKLANPENSEFLELHLIFPSIQETSRGWVVSGEGYAFLGHFSDERFGIFGKELKFDVETGVERTINYWRNLIRRGKGRGRISRMEIPGFKGEDLLTAYETSVGMLLGLMYNPTGAIVAAPTTSLPEIEGGVRNWDYRFAWVRDSSIVAEGLISAGHTMDARRIIEFLSRMVSFTTKPFLYPLYSIDGSVPPREVEIPWLSGFMNSRPVRVGNAAAAQLQLDLEGFFMDALYKYYVATGDSSYVRGHLDVIEYIADWVSENWKLQDVGIWEERGVQAHYTHSKVMMWVALERAGKLVKVVDKENRWKDTRHEIREWITENCVNDGKFVKRPGSNEVDSALLTLPLYGFVEPDDPTFLNTLREIENTLVVDGQAKRYRRDFLGEAKYPFTLASLWLARVYIKLVRIEDAERIILGILEATRGTYLVGEHIDPKRKVFTGNFPQAFAQSNLILALNELAEAKSVAPDEEGQ
;
A
#
# COMPACT_ATOMS: atom_id res chain seq x y z
N MET A 1 -8.48 -13.36 0.33
CA MET A 1 -7.12 -13.38 0.90
C MET A 1 -7.01 -12.23 1.88
N PHE A 2 -6.52 -12.49 3.08
CA PHE A 2 -6.32 -11.51 4.14
C PHE A 2 -4.84 -11.14 4.24
N CYS A 3 -4.52 -10.00 4.85
CA CYS A 3 -3.17 -9.51 5.05
C CYS A 3 -2.97 -9.12 6.52
N LEU A 4 -1.88 -9.59 7.11
CA LEU A 4 -1.47 -9.23 8.45
C LEU A 4 -0.14 -8.49 8.38
N ASN A 5 0.04 -7.50 9.24
CA ASN A 5 1.26 -6.72 9.34
C ASN A 5 1.58 -6.42 10.80
N ASN A 6 2.85 -6.16 11.09
CA ASN A 6 3.31 -5.74 12.41
C ASN A 6 4.34 -4.60 12.35
N GLU A 7 4.34 -3.83 11.26
CA GLU A 7 5.28 -2.74 11.02
C GLU A 7 6.74 -3.20 10.80
N PHE A 8 6.99 -4.51 10.65
CA PHE A 8 8.28 -5.06 10.23
C PHE A 8 8.13 -5.91 8.98
N THR A 9 7.05 -6.67 8.91
CA THR A 9 6.78 -7.60 7.84
C THR A 9 5.29 -7.81 7.58
N GLY A 10 4.97 -8.54 6.51
CA GLY A 10 3.61 -8.86 6.08
C GLY A 10 3.40 -10.34 5.80
N ALA A 11 2.19 -10.82 6.07
CA ALA A 11 1.73 -12.17 5.78
C ALA A 11 0.42 -12.13 4.99
N LEU A 12 0.25 -13.03 4.01
CA LEU A 12 -1.04 -13.25 3.34
C LEU A 12 -1.62 -14.61 3.71
N ILE A 13 -2.92 -14.62 4.00
CA ILE A 13 -3.67 -15.80 4.41
C ILE A 13 -4.80 -16.08 3.41
N THR A 14 -4.85 -17.32 2.92
CA THR A 14 -5.92 -17.85 2.07
C THR A 14 -6.48 -19.11 2.70
N GLY A 15 -7.77 -19.11 3.04
CA GLY A 15 -8.34 -20.16 3.88
C GLY A 15 -7.60 -20.20 5.22
N THR A 16 -7.12 -21.37 5.63
CA THR A 16 -6.34 -21.55 6.86
C THR A 16 -4.83 -21.50 6.65
N GLU A 17 -4.35 -21.21 5.45
CA GLU A 17 -2.94 -21.23 5.09
C GLU A 17 -2.35 -19.83 4.99
N VAL A 18 -1.21 -19.64 5.66
CA VAL A 18 -0.29 -18.53 5.38
C VAL A 18 0.48 -18.89 4.11
N VAL A 19 0.12 -18.25 3.01
CA VAL A 19 0.64 -18.51 1.65
C VAL A 19 1.75 -17.54 1.25
N TRP A 20 1.91 -16.47 2.01
CA TRP A 20 2.97 -15.49 1.90
C TRP A 20 3.40 -15.07 3.31
N LEU A 21 4.69 -15.03 3.59
CA LEU A 21 5.26 -14.42 4.80
C LEU A 21 6.70 -14.06 4.51
N THR A 22 7.05 -12.79 4.63
CA THR A 22 8.44 -12.36 4.61
C THR A 22 8.99 -12.32 6.04
N PHE A 23 10.22 -12.73 6.23
CA PHE A 23 10.95 -12.52 7.48
C PHE A 23 12.42 -12.22 7.16
N PRO A 24 13.09 -11.36 7.96
CA PRO A 24 12.53 -10.57 9.07
C PRO A 24 11.77 -9.31 8.61
N ARG A 25 11.98 -8.87 7.35
CA ARG A 25 11.49 -7.60 6.81
C ARG A 25 10.59 -7.79 5.59
N TYR A 26 9.79 -6.78 5.24
CA TYR A 26 9.02 -6.74 3.99
C TYR A 26 9.83 -7.09 2.73
N ASP A 27 11.03 -6.53 2.60
CA ASP A 27 11.93 -6.69 1.46
C ASP A 27 12.81 -7.95 1.53
N SER A 28 12.64 -8.81 2.54
CA SER A 28 13.34 -10.08 2.66
C SER A 28 12.78 -11.16 1.74
N SER A 29 13.53 -12.24 1.53
CA SER A 29 12.97 -13.44 0.90
C SER A 29 11.76 -13.93 1.73
N PRO A 30 10.65 -14.31 1.09
CA PRO A 30 9.57 -14.97 1.79
C PRO A 30 10.01 -16.33 2.33
N VAL A 31 9.58 -16.66 3.55
CA VAL A 31 9.72 -18.00 4.15
C VAL A 31 8.58 -18.93 3.76
N PHE A 32 7.44 -18.34 3.36
CA PHE A 32 6.33 -19.00 2.68
C PHE A 32 5.99 -18.19 1.44
N ALA A 33 5.96 -18.84 0.27
CA ALA A 33 5.59 -18.21 -0.99
C ALA A 33 4.74 -19.12 -1.87
N LYS A 34 3.90 -19.98 -1.26
CA LYS A 34 2.92 -20.84 -1.95
C LYS A 34 2.12 -20.11 -3.02
N ILE A 35 1.82 -18.82 -2.80
CA ILE A 35 1.13 -17.97 -3.77
C ILE A 35 1.86 -17.86 -5.12
N LEU A 36 3.18 -17.96 -5.16
CA LEU A 36 3.98 -17.93 -6.39
C LEU A 36 4.27 -19.34 -6.94
N ASP A 37 4.39 -20.34 -6.07
CA ASP A 37 4.63 -21.74 -6.45
C ASP A 37 4.27 -22.65 -5.28
N GLU A 38 3.49 -23.70 -5.52
CA GLU A 38 3.10 -24.69 -4.49
C GLU A 38 4.30 -25.27 -3.71
N LYS A 39 5.47 -25.38 -4.35
CA LYS A 39 6.68 -25.90 -3.72
C LYS A 39 7.37 -24.90 -2.79
N ALA A 40 7.03 -23.62 -2.89
CA ALA A 40 7.60 -22.55 -2.08
C ALA A 40 6.93 -22.40 -0.69
N GLY A 41 6.05 -23.34 -0.34
CA GLY A 41 5.72 -23.64 1.05
C GLY A 41 4.68 -22.72 1.70
N SER A 42 4.00 -23.25 2.72
CA SER A 42 2.98 -22.56 3.51
C SER A 42 3.03 -22.98 4.98
N PHE A 43 2.32 -22.23 5.83
CA PHE A 43 1.99 -22.63 7.20
C PHE A 43 0.47 -22.74 7.35
N GLY A 44 -0.03 -23.95 7.56
CA GLY A 44 -1.46 -24.23 7.50
C GLY A 44 -2.01 -25.02 8.67
N ILE A 45 -3.35 -25.02 8.74
CA ILE A 45 -4.17 -25.78 9.69
C ILE A 45 -5.21 -26.55 8.87
N SER A 46 -5.47 -27.81 9.22
CA SER A 46 -6.51 -28.60 8.56
C SER A 46 -7.89 -28.11 8.98
N GLY A 47 -8.81 -28.02 8.02
CA GLY A 47 -10.22 -27.76 8.27
C GLY A 47 -10.83 -26.84 7.23
N GLU A 48 -12.16 -26.82 7.18
CA GLU A 48 -12.90 -25.98 6.25
C GLU A 48 -13.34 -24.70 6.96
N VAL A 49 -13.01 -23.55 6.35
CA VAL A 49 -13.42 -22.23 6.85
C VAL A 49 -14.93 -22.09 6.77
N ALA A 50 -15.56 -21.71 7.89
CA ALA A 50 -16.96 -21.26 7.93
C ALA A 50 -17.03 -19.74 7.76
N THR A 51 -16.26 -18.98 8.53
CA THR A 51 -16.18 -17.51 8.45
C THR A 51 -14.76 -17.01 8.68
N GLN A 52 -14.44 -15.86 8.08
CA GLN A 52 -13.20 -15.13 8.28
C GLN A 52 -13.46 -13.63 8.30
N GLU A 53 -12.94 -12.95 9.32
CA GLU A 53 -13.08 -11.51 9.50
C GLU A 53 -11.93 -10.93 10.31
N TYR A 54 -11.66 -9.63 10.16
CA TYR A 54 -10.76 -8.94 11.06
C TYR A 54 -11.46 -8.64 12.39
N LEU A 55 -10.88 -9.08 13.52
CA LEU A 55 -11.34 -8.65 14.86
C LEU A 55 -11.05 -7.16 15.07
N VAL A 56 -9.88 -6.75 14.60
CA VAL A 56 -9.39 -5.41 14.39
C VAL A 56 -8.40 -5.49 13.22
N PRO A 57 -8.06 -4.40 12.53
CA PRO A 57 -7.12 -4.46 11.42
C PRO A 57 -5.81 -5.18 11.81
N ASN A 58 -5.28 -6.01 10.92
CA ASN A 58 -4.12 -6.89 11.12
C ASN A 58 -4.29 -8.04 12.13
N ILE A 59 -5.50 -8.29 12.65
CA ILE A 59 -5.82 -9.45 13.51
C ILE A 59 -6.97 -10.23 12.87
N LEU A 60 -6.68 -11.40 12.32
CA LEU A 60 -7.67 -12.23 11.62
C LEU A 60 -8.27 -13.26 12.58
N LYS A 61 -9.60 -13.30 12.66
CA LYS A 61 -10.35 -14.42 13.23
C LYS A 61 -10.87 -15.31 12.11
N THR A 62 -10.60 -16.60 12.24
CA THR A 62 -11.14 -17.67 11.40
C THR A 62 -11.95 -18.60 12.27
N VAL A 63 -13.19 -18.91 11.88
CA VAL A 63 -13.99 -19.98 12.47
C VAL A 63 -14.12 -21.10 11.46
N LEU A 64 -13.77 -22.31 11.86
CA LEU A 64 -13.90 -23.52 11.04
C LEU A 64 -15.30 -24.13 11.21
N ARG A 65 -15.71 -24.97 10.27
CA ARG A 65 -17.05 -25.62 10.30
C ARG A 65 -17.28 -26.55 11.49
N ASP A 66 -16.22 -27.06 12.11
CA ASP A 66 -16.30 -27.86 13.35
C ASP A 66 -16.41 -26.98 14.62
N GLY A 67 -16.44 -25.66 14.47
CA GLY A 67 -16.48 -24.69 15.57
C GLY A 67 -15.12 -24.35 16.17
N THR A 68 -14.02 -24.83 15.59
CA THR A 68 -12.66 -24.42 15.95
C THR A 68 -12.46 -22.95 15.63
N GLU A 69 -11.93 -22.18 16.59
CA GLU A 69 -11.58 -20.78 16.39
C GLU A 69 -10.06 -20.62 16.27
N VAL A 70 -9.62 -19.82 15.30
CA VAL A 70 -8.22 -19.46 15.07
C VAL A 70 -8.09 -17.94 15.03
N ILE A 71 -7.16 -17.39 15.81
CA ILE A 71 -6.77 -15.98 15.74
C ILE A 71 -5.32 -15.92 15.23
N ASP A 72 -5.15 -15.34 14.05
CA ASP A 72 -3.86 -15.16 13.38
C ASP A 72 -3.38 -13.71 13.53
N LEU A 73 -2.14 -13.53 13.98
CA LEU A 73 -1.51 -12.21 14.11
C LEU A 73 0.01 -12.28 14.04
N LEU A 74 0.63 -11.24 13.49
CA LEU A 74 2.06 -10.98 13.66
C LEU A 74 2.27 -10.18 14.94
N LEU A 75 3.14 -10.65 15.84
CA LEU A 75 3.38 -9.98 17.13
C LEU A 75 4.04 -8.62 16.90
N ARG A 76 3.55 -7.62 17.63
CA ARG A 76 4.09 -6.26 17.55
C ARG A 76 5.54 -6.22 18.01
N GLY A 77 6.42 -5.63 17.20
CA GLY A 77 7.83 -5.42 17.57
C GLY A 77 8.72 -6.65 17.46
N GLU A 78 8.17 -7.77 16.98
CA GLU A 78 8.84 -9.07 16.92
C GLU A 78 8.83 -9.62 15.49
N HIS A 79 9.78 -10.48 15.14
CA HIS A 79 9.78 -11.19 13.86
C HIS A 79 9.05 -12.53 14.01
N SER A 80 7.77 -12.48 14.39
CA SER A 80 7.03 -13.71 14.71
C SER A 80 5.54 -13.66 14.39
N LEU A 81 5.03 -14.79 13.97
CA LEU A 81 3.63 -15.08 13.72
C LEU A 81 3.08 -15.97 14.85
N VAL A 82 1.88 -15.65 15.33
CA VAL A 82 1.15 -16.46 16.29
C VAL A 82 -0.21 -16.86 15.72
N ARG A 83 -0.55 -18.12 15.90
CA ARG A 83 -1.90 -18.67 15.69
C ARG A 83 -2.43 -19.13 17.05
N LYS A 84 -3.37 -18.38 17.65
CA LYS A 84 -4.10 -18.84 18.84
C LYS A 84 -5.24 -19.73 18.36
N ILE A 85 -5.27 -20.99 18.80
CA ILE A 85 -6.20 -22.01 18.30
C ILE A 85 -7.00 -22.57 19.47
N ASN A 86 -8.32 -22.53 19.36
CA ASN A 86 -9.24 -23.24 20.25
C ASN A 86 -9.84 -24.43 19.49
N ALA A 87 -9.12 -25.56 19.51
CA ALA A 87 -9.45 -26.76 18.74
C ALA A 87 -10.64 -27.51 19.35
N ARG A 88 -11.74 -27.65 18.59
CA ARG A 88 -12.91 -28.47 18.99
C ARG A 88 -12.69 -29.95 18.74
N THR A 89 -11.95 -30.28 17.69
CA THR A 89 -11.54 -31.62 17.34
C THR A 89 -10.01 -31.64 17.12
N PRO A 90 -9.35 -32.82 17.21
CA PRO A 90 -7.94 -32.91 16.84
C PRO A 90 -7.71 -32.42 15.41
N LEU A 91 -6.79 -31.47 15.24
CA LEU A 91 -6.50 -30.83 13.94
C LEU A 91 -5.02 -30.93 13.61
N GLU A 92 -4.73 -31.07 12.32
CA GLU A 92 -3.37 -31.11 11.78
C GLU A 92 -2.86 -29.69 11.51
N ILE A 93 -1.60 -29.46 11.86
CA ILE A 93 -0.82 -28.25 11.60
C ILE A 93 0.43 -28.66 10.81
N TRP A 94 0.80 -27.90 9.79
CA TRP A 94 2.03 -28.13 9.02
C TRP A 94 2.75 -26.82 8.73
N ALA A 95 4.08 -26.84 8.67
CA ALA A 95 4.90 -25.68 8.32
C ALA A 95 5.99 -26.09 7.33
N ASP A 96 5.77 -25.82 6.05
CA ASP A 96 6.70 -26.09 4.96
C ASP A 96 7.56 -24.84 4.69
N ALA A 97 8.46 -24.50 5.60
CA ALA A 97 9.29 -23.31 5.42
C ALA A 97 10.32 -23.48 4.29
N THR A 98 10.52 -22.42 3.54
CA THR A 98 11.56 -22.32 2.52
C THR A 98 12.39 -21.06 2.72
N PHE A 99 13.54 -20.98 2.07
CA PHE A 99 14.41 -19.82 2.03
C PHE A 99 14.80 -19.55 0.57
N ASN A 100 15.28 -18.34 0.31
CA ASN A 100 15.73 -17.90 -1.02
C ASN A 100 14.65 -18.13 -2.11
N TYR A 101 13.47 -17.55 -1.88
CA TYR A 101 12.31 -17.60 -2.76
C TYR A 101 11.92 -19.04 -3.16
N GLY A 102 11.72 -19.92 -2.18
CA GLY A 102 11.31 -21.31 -2.42
C GLY A 102 12.43 -22.27 -2.87
N LYS A 103 13.65 -21.76 -3.10
CA LYS A 103 14.75 -22.58 -3.63
C LYS A 103 15.29 -23.58 -2.60
N VAL A 104 15.34 -23.17 -1.34
CA VAL A 104 15.98 -23.93 -0.27
C VAL A 104 14.91 -24.36 0.73
N ARG A 105 14.64 -25.66 0.83
CA ARG A 105 13.68 -26.18 1.82
C ARG A 105 14.33 -26.23 3.21
N ALA A 106 13.61 -25.78 4.23
CA ALA A 106 14.08 -25.87 5.60
C ALA A 106 14.27 -27.33 6.05
N LYS A 107 15.30 -27.59 6.85
CA LYS A 107 15.45 -28.86 7.57
C LYS A 107 14.81 -28.75 8.94
N VAL A 108 13.93 -29.69 9.27
CA VAL A 108 13.20 -29.70 10.55
C VAL A 108 13.97 -30.53 11.58
N TYR A 109 14.27 -29.91 12.72
CA TYR A 109 14.88 -30.56 13.88
C TYR A 109 13.96 -30.43 15.07
N ARG A 110 13.65 -31.55 15.74
CA ARG A 110 12.97 -31.53 17.03
C ARG A 110 13.98 -31.18 18.12
N LEU A 111 13.71 -30.12 18.87
CA LEU A 111 14.58 -29.64 19.94
C LEU A 111 14.12 -30.19 21.29
N SER A 112 12.81 -30.15 21.53
CA SER A 112 12.15 -30.73 22.69
C SER A 112 10.68 -31.06 22.34
N LYS A 113 9.86 -31.45 23.32
CA LYS A 113 8.43 -31.69 23.06
C LYS A 113 7.75 -30.37 22.68
N GLY A 114 7.23 -30.29 21.46
CA GLY A 114 6.51 -29.11 20.97
C GLY A 114 7.41 -27.98 20.46
N ILE A 115 8.74 -28.12 20.47
CA ILE A 115 9.67 -27.08 19.99
C ILE A 115 10.51 -27.64 18.85
N TYR A 116 10.48 -26.95 17.71
CA TYR A 116 11.12 -27.36 16.47
C TYR A 116 11.93 -26.22 15.87
N LYS A 117 13.08 -26.56 15.28
CA LYS A 117 13.90 -25.66 14.48
C LYS A 117 13.72 -25.99 13.01
N LEU A 118 13.31 -25.02 12.21
CA LEU A 118 13.25 -25.10 10.74
C LEU A 118 14.48 -24.35 10.20
N ALA A 119 15.59 -25.06 10.04
CA ALA A 119 16.89 -24.47 9.73
C ALA A 119 17.09 -24.23 8.24
N ASN A 120 17.66 -23.07 7.90
CA ASN A 120 18.26 -22.84 6.59
C ASN A 120 19.55 -23.68 6.48
N PRO A 121 19.66 -24.63 5.54
CA PRO A 121 20.88 -25.42 5.38
C PRO A 121 22.06 -24.62 4.79
N GLU A 122 21.84 -23.42 4.24
CA GLU A 122 22.88 -22.62 3.58
C GLU A 122 23.55 -21.59 4.52
N ASN A 123 22.94 -21.24 5.66
CA ASN A 123 23.45 -20.24 6.60
C ASN A 123 22.89 -20.45 8.03
N SER A 124 23.11 -19.48 8.93
CA SER A 124 22.69 -19.56 10.33
C SER A 124 21.23 -19.19 10.60
N GLU A 125 20.48 -18.74 9.58
CA GLU A 125 19.08 -18.36 9.69
C GLU A 125 18.18 -19.58 9.97
N PHE A 126 17.15 -19.39 10.77
CA PHE A 126 16.15 -20.42 11.02
C PHE A 126 14.84 -19.82 11.54
N LEU A 127 13.80 -20.65 11.49
CA LEU A 127 12.56 -20.40 12.22
C LEU A 127 12.46 -21.32 13.44
N GLU A 128 11.96 -20.81 14.55
CA GLU A 128 11.53 -21.62 15.68
C GLU A 128 10.01 -21.77 15.64
N LEU A 129 9.54 -23.02 15.63
CA LEU A 129 8.14 -23.35 15.77
C LEU A 129 7.88 -23.92 17.16
N HIS A 130 7.02 -23.24 17.92
CA HIS A 130 6.57 -23.66 19.25
C HIS A 130 5.09 -24.01 19.17
N LEU A 131 4.77 -25.27 19.42
CA LEU A 131 3.42 -25.78 19.58
C LEU A 131 3.15 -25.92 21.07
N ILE A 132 2.30 -25.03 21.59
CA ILE A 132 1.96 -24.91 23.00
C ILE A 132 0.52 -25.38 23.16
N PHE A 133 0.35 -26.70 23.26
CA PHE A 133 -0.95 -27.37 23.36
C PHE A 133 -0.94 -28.46 24.44
N PRO A 134 -2.10 -28.78 25.05
CA PRO A 134 -2.24 -29.91 25.97
C PRO A 134 -1.81 -31.24 25.37
N SER A 135 -2.10 -31.46 24.08
CA SER A 135 -1.73 -32.66 23.33
C SER A 135 -1.07 -32.29 22.00
N ILE A 136 0.05 -32.95 21.71
CA ILE A 136 0.83 -32.78 20.47
C ILE A 136 1.30 -34.17 20.03
N GLN A 137 0.93 -34.56 18.83
CA GLN A 137 1.36 -35.80 18.19
C GLN A 137 2.03 -35.48 16.85
N GLU A 138 3.26 -35.95 16.65
CA GLU A 138 3.96 -35.80 15.37
C GLU A 138 3.37 -36.75 14.32
N THR A 139 3.23 -36.26 13.09
CA THR A 139 2.82 -37.05 11.91
C THR A 139 3.90 -36.97 10.83
N SER A 140 3.74 -37.74 9.75
CA SER A 140 4.61 -37.62 8.58
C SER A 140 4.53 -36.28 7.85
N ARG A 141 3.49 -35.47 8.11
CA ARG A 141 3.19 -34.23 7.39
C ARG A 141 3.19 -32.99 8.29
N GLY A 142 3.35 -33.16 9.60
CA GLY A 142 3.30 -32.07 10.57
C GLY A 142 2.95 -32.58 11.96
N TRP A 143 1.92 -31.98 12.56
CA TRP A 143 1.55 -32.22 13.95
C TRP A 143 0.03 -32.22 14.13
N VAL A 144 -0.49 -33.15 14.91
CA VAL A 144 -1.89 -33.12 15.38
C VAL A 144 -1.91 -32.52 16.77
N VAL A 145 -2.74 -31.49 16.96
CA VAL A 145 -2.92 -30.79 18.25
C VAL A 145 -4.37 -30.86 18.71
N SER A 146 -4.62 -30.66 20.01
CA SER A 146 -5.97 -30.64 20.58
C SER A 146 -6.06 -29.68 21.77
N GLY A 147 -7.27 -29.12 21.97
CA GLY A 147 -7.55 -28.13 23.01
C GLY A 147 -7.19 -26.70 22.61
N GLU A 148 -7.25 -25.79 23.59
CA GLU A 148 -6.79 -24.41 23.43
C GLU A 148 -5.27 -24.34 23.54
N GLY A 149 -4.64 -23.60 22.63
CA GLY A 149 -3.20 -23.42 22.62
C GLY A 149 -2.71 -22.43 21.56
N TYR A 150 -1.39 -22.40 21.38
CA TYR A 150 -0.72 -21.47 20.49
C TYR A 150 0.26 -22.20 19.57
N ALA A 151 0.26 -21.83 18.29
CA ALA A 151 1.37 -22.10 17.38
C ALA A 151 2.14 -20.79 17.15
N PHE A 152 3.35 -20.69 17.70
CA PHE A 152 4.25 -19.56 17.54
C PHE A 152 5.33 -19.91 16.53
N LEU A 153 5.59 -19.02 15.58
CA LEU A 153 6.65 -19.13 14.57
C LEU A 153 7.51 -17.86 14.60
N GLY A 154 8.73 -17.95 15.12
CA GLY A 154 9.67 -16.84 15.22
C GLY A 154 10.85 -16.98 14.27
N HIS A 155 11.34 -15.87 13.72
CA HIS A 155 12.54 -15.81 12.89
C HIS A 155 13.77 -15.40 13.71
N PHE A 156 14.90 -16.09 13.45
CA PHE A 156 16.17 -15.82 14.11
C PHE A 156 17.32 -15.93 13.10
N SER A 157 18.28 -15.01 13.19
CA SER A 157 19.47 -14.98 12.33
C SER A 157 20.66 -15.79 12.86
N ASP A 158 20.67 -16.10 14.16
CA ASP A 158 21.73 -16.86 14.83
C ASP A 158 21.16 -17.52 16.09
N GLU A 159 21.60 -18.75 16.38
CA GLU A 159 21.11 -19.55 17.52
C GLU A 159 21.31 -18.86 18.87
N ARG A 160 22.33 -17.99 18.99
CA ARG A 160 22.61 -17.20 20.20
C ARG A 160 21.54 -16.15 20.49
N PHE A 161 20.70 -15.80 19.52
CA PHE A 161 19.60 -14.85 19.71
C PHE A 161 18.24 -15.54 19.73
N GLY A 162 18.18 -16.84 19.42
CA GLY A 162 17.04 -17.70 19.73
C GLY A 162 16.95 -17.97 21.24
N ILE A 163 15.94 -18.74 21.64
CA ILE A 163 15.76 -19.16 23.04
C ILE A 163 16.99 -19.89 23.63
N PHE A 164 17.86 -20.42 22.76
CA PHE A 164 19.11 -21.05 23.18
C PHE A 164 20.15 -20.10 23.78
N GLY A 165 20.08 -18.78 23.49
CA GLY A 165 21.07 -17.82 23.98
C GLY A 165 20.60 -16.90 25.12
N LYS A 166 19.30 -16.88 25.44
CA LYS A 166 18.75 -16.19 26.61
C LYS A 166 17.64 -17.03 27.23
N GLU A 167 17.65 -17.21 28.55
CA GLU A 167 16.49 -17.67 29.33
C GLU A 167 15.35 -16.63 29.26
N LEU A 168 14.80 -16.41 28.07
CA LEU A 168 13.65 -15.54 27.85
C LEU A 168 12.41 -16.32 28.28
N LYS A 169 11.75 -15.85 29.36
CA LYS A 169 10.36 -16.23 29.63
C LYS A 169 9.48 -15.60 28.55
N PHE A 170 9.24 -16.36 27.48
CA PHE A 170 8.37 -15.94 26.40
C PHE A 170 6.91 -16.23 26.78
N ASP A 171 6.15 -15.17 27.05
CA ASP A 171 4.71 -15.25 27.32
C ASP A 171 3.93 -14.85 26.04
N VAL A 172 3.51 -15.88 25.30
CA VAL A 172 2.79 -15.73 24.03
C VAL A 172 1.46 -15.03 24.24
N GLU A 173 0.76 -15.36 25.32
CA GLU A 173 -0.58 -14.84 25.61
C GLU A 173 -0.53 -13.33 25.87
N THR A 174 0.40 -12.88 26.72
CA THR A 174 0.64 -11.45 26.94
C THR A 174 1.01 -10.74 25.63
N GLY A 175 1.83 -11.36 24.77
CA GLY A 175 2.19 -10.80 23.46
C GLY A 175 0.98 -10.63 22.53
N VAL A 176 0.12 -11.64 22.46
CA VAL A 176 -1.13 -11.63 21.69
C VAL A 176 -2.06 -10.52 22.18
N GLU A 177 -2.32 -10.45 23.48
CA GLU A 177 -3.21 -9.44 24.06
C GLU A 177 -2.69 -8.01 23.82
N ARG A 178 -1.38 -7.79 24.02
CA ARG A 178 -0.73 -6.49 23.75
C ARG A 178 -0.85 -6.09 22.29
N THR A 179 -0.71 -7.03 21.37
CA THR A 179 -0.81 -6.77 19.92
C THR A 179 -2.24 -6.41 19.52
N ILE A 180 -3.24 -7.17 19.99
CA ILE A 180 -4.66 -6.87 19.72
C ILE A 180 -5.04 -5.50 20.29
N ASN A 181 -4.64 -5.21 21.53
CA ASN A 181 -4.92 -3.93 22.16
C ASN A 181 -4.20 -2.77 21.47
N TYR A 182 -3.00 -2.99 20.95
CA TYR A 182 -2.29 -1.98 20.17
C TYR A 182 -3.09 -1.55 18.94
N TRP A 183 -3.46 -2.49 18.07
CA TRP A 183 -4.23 -2.18 16.86
C TRP A 183 -5.56 -1.53 17.19
N ARG A 184 -6.30 -2.07 18.18
CA ARG A 184 -7.56 -1.50 18.64
C ARG A 184 -7.41 -0.04 19.08
N ASN A 185 -6.38 0.26 19.89
CA ASN A 185 -6.15 1.61 20.40
C ASN A 185 -5.67 2.56 19.31
N LEU A 186 -4.85 2.07 18.37
CA LEU A 186 -4.33 2.87 17.28
C LEU A 186 -5.45 3.36 16.36
N ILE A 187 -6.33 2.46 15.91
CA ILE A 187 -7.49 2.81 15.07
C ILE A 187 -8.44 3.78 15.77
N ARG A 188 -8.60 3.67 17.09
CA ARG A 188 -9.52 4.55 17.84
C ARG A 188 -9.12 6.02 17.83
N ARG A 189 -7.87 6.36 17.52
CA ARG A 189 -7.35 7.74 17.49
C ARG A 189 -7.75 8.54 16.26
N GLY A 190 -8.25 7.88 15.21
CA GLY A 190 -8.55 8.52 13.94
C GLY A 190 -9.74 9.51 13.98
N LYS A 191 -9.75 10.42 13.00
CA LYS A 191 -10.84 11.36 12.68
C LYS A 191 -11.73 10.79 11.57
N GLY A 192 -12.86 11.47 11.29
CA GLY A 192 -13.77 11.11 10.19
C GLY A 192 -14.76 9.99 10.48
N ARG A 193 -14.43 9.10 11.44
CA ARG A 193 -15.21 7.91 11.82
C ARG A 193 -16.70 8.17 12.02
N GLY A 194 -17.06 9.19 12.80
CA GLY A 194 -18.46 9.50 13.09
C GLY A 194 -19.26 10.00 11.87
N ARG A 195 -18.61 10.66 10.90
CA ARG A 195 -19.27 11.07 9.65
C ARG A 195 -19.50 9.85 8.76
N ILE A 196 -18.47 9.02 8.61
CA ILE A 196 -18.53 7.79 7.81
C ILE A 196 -19.59 6.83 8.35
N SER A 197 -19.68 6.66 9.67
CA SER A 197 -20.65 5.75 10.29
C SER A 197 -22.12 6.16 10.11
N ARG A 198 -22.39 7.40 9.68
CA ARG A 198 -23.72 7.92 9.37
C ARG A 198 -24.00 7.98 7.87
N MET A 199 -22.99 7.74 7.05
CA MET A 199 -23.13 7.69 5.60
C MET A 199 -23.72 6.34 5.19
N GLU A 200 -24.50 6.34 4.13
CA GLU A 200 -24.93 5.13 3.43
C GLU A 200 -24.65 5.28 1.95
N ILE A 201 -24.31 4.17 1.29
CA ILE A 201 -24.29 4.04 -0.16
C ILE A 201 -25.03 2.76 -0.53
N PRO A 202 -25.51 2.58 -1.76
CA PRO A 202 -26.27 1.38 -2.13
C PRO A 202 -25.58 0.08 -1.70
N GLY A 203 -26.25 -0.75 -0.89
CA GLY A 203 -25.74 -2.05 -0.44
C GLY A 203 -24.70 -2.03 0.70
N PHE A 204 -24.27 -0.86 1.18
CA PHE A 204 -23.34 -0.72 2.30
C PHE A 204 -23.86 0.28 3.33
N LYS A 205 -24.04 -0.17 4.57
CA LYS A 205 -24.45 0.68 5.68
C LYS A 205 -23.25 1.41 6.28
N GLY A 206 -23.51 2.40 7.13
CA GLY A 206 -22.46 3.14 7.82
C GLY A 206 -21.50 2.26 8.63
N GLU A 207 -21.95 1.13 9.17
CA GLU A 207 -21.09 0.16 9.86
C GLU A 207 -20.10 -0.55 8.92
N ASP A 208 -20.54 -0.90 7.71
CA ASP A 208 -19.70 -1.53 6.70
C ASP A 208 -18.65 -0.54 6.20
N LEU A 209 -19.07 0.70 5.93
CA LEU A 209 -18.19 1.78 5.46
C LEU A 209 -17.17 2.18 6.52
N LEU A 210 -17.58 2.21 7.79
CA LEU A 210 -16.66 2.43 8.90
C LEU A 210 -15.64 1.30 9.00
N THR A 211 -16.07 0.04 8.87
CA THR A 211 -15.17 -1.12 8.88
C THR A 211 -14.19 -1.06 7.71
N ALA A 212 -14.65 -0.66 6.52
CA ALA A 212 -13.80 -0.48 5.35
C ALA A 212 -12.74 0.62 5.56
N TYR A 213 -13.16 1.74 6.14
CA TYR A 213 -12.28 2.85 6.48
C TYR A 213 -11.23 2.46 7.52
N GLU A 214 -11.65 1.84 8.63
CA GLU A 214 -10.76 1.42 9.71
C GLU A 214 -9.77 0.33 9.26
N THR A 215 -10.23 -0.60 8.43
CA THR A 215 -9.37 -1.63 7.82
C THR A 215 -8.34 -1.00 6.89
N SER A 216 -8.73 -0.02 6.08
CA SER A 216 -7.82 0.71 5.20
C SER A 216 -6.76 1.47 6.00
N VAL A 217 -7.17 2.22 7.04
CA VAL A 217 -6.24 2.94 7.93
C VAL A 217 -5.27 1.97 8.61
N GLY A 218 -5.78 0.88 9.19
CA GLY A 218 -4.95 -0.12 9.86
C GLY A 218 -4.00 -0.85 8.93
N MET A 219 -4.39 -1.07 7.68
CA MET A 219 -3.51 -1.63 6.66
C MET A 219 -2.35 -0.68 6.35
N LEU A 220 -2.62 0.62 6.14
CA LEU A 220 -1.55 1.61 5.89
C LEU A 220 -0.58 1.74 7.05
N LEU A 221 -1.09 1.78 8.28
CA LEU A 221 -0.27 1.80 9.49
C LEU A 221 0.54 0.50 9.62
N GLY A 222 -0.05 -0.64 9.24
CA GLY A 222 0.62 -1.93 9.19
C GLY A 222 1.81 -1.96 8.25
N LEU A 223 1.64 -1.45 7.02
CA LEU A 223 2.66 -1.45 5.97
C LEU A 223 3.84 -0.48 6.23
N MET A 224 3.71 0.40 7.22
CA MET A 224 4.79 1.29 7.63
C MET A 224 5.86 0.51 8.37
N TYR A 225 7.09 0.54 7.86
CA TYR A 225 8.25 -0.03 8.53
C TYR A 225 8.63 0.83 9.75
N ASN A 226 8.36 0.28 10.95
CA ASN A 226 8.48 1.01 12.20
C ASN A 226 9.87 1.65 12.44
N PRO A 227 11.01 0.99 12.13
CA PRO A 227 12.32 1.58 12.38
C PRO A 227 12.59 2.90 11.65
N THR A 228 12.08 3.08 10.43
CA THR A 228 12.43 4.22 9.58
C THR A 228 11.26 5.15 9.27
N GLY A 229 10.03 4.63 9.29
CA GLY A 229 8.85 5.33 8.77
C GLY A 229 8.61 5.11 7.27
N ALA A 230 9.47 4.34 6.59
CA ALA A 230 9.25 3.94 5.20
C ALA A 230 7.97 3.13 5.06
N ILE A 231 7.22 3.29 3.97
CA ILE A 231 6.04 2.48 3.71
C ILE A 231 6.20 1.73 2.40
N VAL A 232 5.95 0.42 2.41
CA VAL A 232 6.01 -0.38 1.18
C VAL A 232 4.78 -0.13 0.31
N ALA A 233 4.95 -0.08 -1.01
CA ALA A 233 3.83 0.09 -1.94
C ALA A 233 2.85 -1.09 -1.89
N ALA A 234 3.36 -2.31 -1.66
CA ALA A 234 2.62 -3.50 -1.27
C ALA A 234 3.56 -4.50 -0.56
N PRO A 235 3.06 -5.42 0.28
CA PRO A 235 3.90 -6.41 0.96
C PRO A 235 4.29 -7.59 0.04
N THR A 236 3.91 -7.55 -1.23
CA THR A 236 4.07 -8.64 -2.20
C THR A 236 4.90 -8.24 -3.41
N THR A 237 5.38 -9.26 -4.12
CA THR A 237 6.04 -9.13 -5.42
C THR A 237 5.44 -10.10 -6.42
N SER A 238 5.55 -9.75 -7.70
CA SER A 238 5.29 -10.62 -8.85
C SER A 238 3.87 -11.16 -8.94
N LEU A 239 2.91 -10.49 -8.30
CA LEU A 239 1.50 -10.70 -8.61
C LEU A 239 1.18 -9.96 -9.92
N PRO A 240 0.63 -10.65 -10.93
CA PRO A 240 0.53 -10.12 -12.28
C PRO A 240 -0.66 -9.16 -12.42
N GLU A 241 -0.51 -8.10 -13.24
CA GLU A 241 -1.64 -7.26 -13.64
C GLU A 241 -2.75 -8.11 -14.30
N ILE A 242 -2.35 -9.06 -15.14
CA ILE A 242 -3.22 -9.99 -15.87
C ILE A 242 -2.65 -11.40 -15.68
N GLU A 243 -3.46 -12.35 -15.23
CA GLU A 243 -3.07 -13.76 -15.14
C GLU A 243 -2.47 -14.26 -16.46
N GLY A 244 -1.32 -14.93 -16.40
CA GLY A 244 -0.51 -15.36 -17.55
C GLY A 244 0.33 -14.25 -18.21
N GLY A 245 0.19 -13.00 -17.76
CA GLY A 245 0.91 -11.83 -18.26
C GLY A 245 2.33 -11.69 -17.72
N VAL A 246 3.04 -10.73 -18.32
CA VAL A 246 4.48 -10.47 -18.06
C VAL A 246 4.73 -9.26 -17.16
N ARG A 247 3.71 -8.50 -16.77
CA ARG A 247 3.81 -7.30 -15.91
C ARG A 247 3.68 -7.71 -14.45
N ASN A 248 4.78 -8.27 -13.93
CA ASN A 248 4.87 -8.89 -12.61
C ASN A 248 6.08 -8.22 -11.92
N TRP A 249 5.82 -7.26 -11.04
CA TRP A 249 6.83 -6.37 -10.46
C TRP A 249 6.93 -6.55 -8.95
N ASP A 250 8.06 -6.14 -8.37
CA ASP A 250 8.26 -6.11 -6.92
C ASP A 250 7.83 -4.75 -6.35
N TYR A 251 6.91 -4.76 -5.38
CA TYR A 251 6.33 -3.55 -4.77
C TYR A 251 6.74 -3.39 -3.29
N ARG A 252 7.69 -4.19 -2.79
CA ARG A 252 8.10 -4.24 -1.38
C ARG A 252 9.07 -3.14 -0.96
N PHE A 253 9.07 -2.03 -1.69
CA PHE A 253 9.94 -0.88 -1.49
C PHE A 253 9.12 0.39 -1.23
N ALA A 254 9.78 1.44 -0.74
CA ALA A 254 9.16 2.71 -0.47
C ALA A 254 9.32 3.66 -1.68
N TRP A 255 8.26 3.78 -2.48
CA TRP A 255 8.16 4.80 -3.51
C TRP A 255 7.87 6.16 -2.89
N VAL A 256 8.55 7.20 -3.38
CA VAL A 256 8.37 8.58 -2.89
C VAL A 256 6.92 9.04 -3.10
N ARG A 257 6.35 8.75 -4.27
CA ARG A 257 4.97 9.07 -4.63
C ARG A 257 3.97 8.34 -3.74
N ASP A 258 4.06 7.01 -3.67
CA ASP A 258 3.17 6.17 -2.87
C ASP A 258 3.18 6.59 -1.41
N SER A 259 4.38 6.82 -0.86
CA SER A 259 4.59 7.25 0.52
C SER A 259 3.94 8.61 0.78
N SER A 260 4.12 9.56 -0.13
CA SER A 260 3.50 10.89 -0.03
C SER A 260 1.97 10.80 -0.05
N ILE A 261 1.40 10.04 -0.98
CA ILE A 261 -0.05 9.82 -1.05
C ILE A 261 -0.57 9.11 0.21
N VAL A 262 0.16 8.16 0.77
CA VAL A 262 -0.22 7.53 2.05
C VAL A 262 -0.19 8.54 3.20
N ALA A 263 0.83 9.40 3.27
CA ALA A 263 0.87 10.46 4.26
C ALA A 263 -0.37 11.36 4.18
N GLU A 264 -0.84 11.72 2.97
CA GLU A 264 -2.09 12.47 2.79
C GLU A 264 -3.32 11.74 3.36
N GLY A 265 -3.47 10.45 3.07
CA GLY A 265 -4.58 9.64 3.59
C GLY A 265 -4.55 9.52 5.11
N LEU A 266 -3.37 9.30 5.70
CA LEU A 266 -3.20 9.25 7.15
C LEU A 266 -3.47 10.61 7.81
N ILE A 267 -3.05 11.72 7.18
CA ILE A 267 -3.39 13.08 7.66
C ILE A 267 -4.90 13.28 7.66
N SER A 268 -5.58 12.93 6.56
CA SER A 268 -7.05 13.00 6.46
C SER A 268 -7.74 12.15 7.52
N ALA A 269 -7.16 10.99 7.84
CA ALA A 269 -7.64 10.12 8.90
C ALA A 269 -7.24 10.56 10.32
N GLY A 270 -6.54 11.68 10.50
CA GLY A 270 -6.12 12.19 11.82
C GLY A 270 -4.87 11.52 12.41
N HIS A 271 -4.19 10.67 11.65
CA HIS A 271 -2.93 10.01 11.99
C HIS A 271 -1.72 10.87 11.59
N THR A 272 -1.71 12.14 12.02
CA THR A 272 -0.70 13.12 11.61
C THR A 272 0.71 12.76 12.10
N MET A 273 0.83 12.12 13.26
CA MET A 273 2.12 11.66 13.78
C MET A 273 2.70 10.50 12.95
N ASP A 274 1.85 9.60 12.47
CA ASP A 274 2.27 8.50 11.60
C ASP A 274 2.66 9.05 10.22
N ALA A 275 1.85 9.96 9.66
CA ALA A 275 2.20 10.66 8.42
C ALA A 275 3.51 11.45 8.51
N ARG A 276 3.79 12.09 9.65
CA ARG A 276 5.07 12.77 9.91
C ARG A 276 6.26 11.82 9.81
N ARG A 277 6.13 10.56 10.26
CA ARG A 277 7.21 9.56 10.15
C ARG A 277 7.53 9.26 8.69
N ILE A 278 6.52 9.19 7.83
CA ILE A 278 6.70 8.99 6.39
C ILE A 278 7.40 10.22 5.77
N ILE A 279 6.90 11.43 6.07
CA ILE A 279 7.50 12.67 5.55
C ILE A 279 8.96 12.78 6.00
N GLU A 280 9.26 12.48 7.26
CA GLU A 280 10.61 12.48 7.80
C GLU A 280 11.52 11.44 7.13
N PHE A 281 11.01 10.23 6.84
CA PHE A 281 11.74 9.24 6.06
C PHE A 281 12.12 9.80 4.68
N LEU A 282 11.16 10.39 3.96
CA LEU A 282 11.40 10.98 2.65
C LEU A 282 12.34 12.18 2.71
N SER A 283 12.22 13.07 3.71
CA SER A 283 13.13 14.20 3.92
C SER A 283 14.58 13.74 4.02
N ARG A 284 14.85 12.60 4.65
CA ARG A 284 16.22 12.03 4.77
C ARG A 284 16.75 11.46 3.46
N MET A 285 15.87 11.13 2.51
CA MET A 285 16.25 10.64 1.19
C MET A 285 16.62 11.79 0.24
N VAL A 286 16.36 13.03 0.61
CA VAL A 286 16.68 14.21 -0.19
C VAL A 286 18.20 14.38 -0.30
N SER A 287 18.71 14.35 -1.52
CA SER A 287 20.10 14.64 -1.83
C SER A 287 20.30 16.13 -2.09
N PHE A 288 21.26 16.75 -1.40
CA PHE A 288 21.60 18.18 -1.55
C PHE A 288 22.66 18.48 -2.62
N THR A 289 23.03 17.49 -3.45
CA THR A 289 24.08 17.65 -4.48
C THR A 289 23.61 17.29 -5.89
N THR A 290 22.36 16.86 -6.06
CA THR A 290 21.80 16.38 -7.33
C THR A 290 20.26 16.56 -7.34
N LYS A 291 19.53 15.82 -8.18
CA LYS A 291 18.07 15.73 -8.07
C LYS A 291 17.67 15.37 -6.61
N PRO A 292 16.73 16.10 -5.98
CA PRO A 292 16.35 15.89 -4.59
C PRO A 292 16.03 14.43 -4.29
N PHE A 293 15.11 13.84 -5.06
CA PHE A 293 14.89 12.39 -5.04
C PHE A 293 15.64 11.76 -6.21
N LEU A 294 16.87 11.31 -5.95
CA LEU A 294 17.72 10.65 -6.94
C LEU A 294 17.08 9.38 -7.49
N TYR A 295 16.36 8.64 -6.64
CA TYR A 295 15.66 7.41 -7.01
C TYR A 295 14.14 7.57 -6.80
N PRO A 296 13.29 6.99 -7.67
CA PRO A 296 11.84 6.99 -7.43
C PRO A 296 11.40 6.17 -6.22
N LEU A 297 12.21 5.18 -5.86
CA LEU A 297 11.97 4.26 -4.75
C LEU A 297 13.26 3.92 -4.00
N TYR A 298 13.09 3.56 -2.73
CA TYR A 298 14.16 3.19 -1.81
C TYR A 298 13.81 1.88 -1.10
N SER A 299 14.82 1.12 -0.71
CA SER A 299 14.65 0.04 0.28
C SER A 299 14.04 0.61 1.56
N ILE A 300 13.41 -0.22 2.39
CA ILE A 300 12.70 0.27 3.59
C ILE A 300 13.64 0.89 4.64
N ASP A 301 14.95 0.69 4.53
CA ASP A 301 15.99 1.35 5.34
C ASP A 301 16.59 2.61 4.68
N GLY A 302 16.10 3.00 3.51
CA GLY A 302 16.58 4.17 2.76
C GLY A 302 17.76 3.88 1.84
N SER A 303 18.26 2.63 1.78
CA SER A 303 19.29 2.25 0.82
C SER A 303 18.75 2.16 -0.61
N VAL A 304 19.66 2.08 -1.58
CA VAL A 304 19.31 1.86 -2.99
C VAL A 304 18.63 0.49 -3.13
N PRO A 305 17.48 0.40 -3.83
CA PRO A 305 16.81 -0.88 -4.03
C PRO A 305 17.68 -1.86 -4.83
N PRO A 306 17.53 -3.17 -4.60
CA PRO A 306 18.26 -4.18 -5.35
C PRO A 306 17.88 -4.13 -6.84
N ARG A 307 18.85 -4.49 -7.69
CA ARG A 307 18.61 -4.63 -9.13
C ARG A 307 17.50 -5.63 -9.39
N GLU A 308 16.67 -5.33 -10.39
CA GLU A 308 15.66 -6.26 -10.89
C GLU A 308 16.32 -7.53 -11.43
N VAL A 309 15.92 -8.68 -10.91
CA VAL A 309 16.33 -10.01 -11.38
C VAL A 309 15.13 -10.93 -11.49
N GLU A 310 15.21 -11.89 -12.40
CA GLU A 310 14.18 -12.92 -12.58
C GLU A 310 14.49 -14.17 -11.75
N ILE A 311 13.46 -14.79 -11.19
CA ILE A 311 13.53 -16.03 -10.40
C ILE A 311 12.99 -17.20 -11.27
N PRO A 312 13.86 -17.94 -11.99
CA PRO A 312 13.42 -18.86 -13.04
C PRO A 312 12.84 -20.18 -12.52
N TRP A 313 13.08 -20.53 -11.26
CA TRP A 313 12.62 -21.80 -10.68
C TRP A 313 11.18 -21.76 -10.15
N LEU A 314 10.57 -20.58 -10.04
CA LEU A 314 9.18 -20.44 -9.62
C LEU A 314 8.24 -20.47 -10.83
N SER A 315 7.08 -21.12 -10.68
CA SER A 315 6.00 -21.05 -11.68
C SER A 315 5.41 -19.66 -11.82
N GLY A 316 5.41 -18.88 -10.74
CA GLY A 316 4.73 -17.60 -10.64
C GLY A 316 3.23 -17.75 -10.34
N PHE A 317 2.61 -16.68 -9.85
CA PHE A 317 1.19 -16.68 -9.48
C PHE A 317 0.32 -17.10 -10.66
N MET A 318 -0.48 -18.18 -10.48
CA MET A 318 -1.29 -18.76 -11.55
C MET A 318 -0.48 -19.05 -12.84
N ASN A 319 0.78 -19.48 -12.70
CA ASN A 319 1.75 -19.71 -13.79
C ASN A 319 2.14 -18.46 -14.59
N SER A 320 2.00 -17.27 -13.99
CA SER A 320 2.37 -16.00 -14.64
C SER A 320 3.86 -15.74 -14.49
N ARG A 321 4.57 -15.65 -15.61
CA ARG A 321 6.02 -15.46 -15.68
C ARG A 321 6.39 -14.16 -16.42
N PRO A 322 7.56 -13.57 -16.11
CA PRO A 322 8.54 -14.02 -15.12
C PRO A 322 8.15 -13.61 -13.69
N VAL A 323 8.77 -14.26 -12.69
CA VAL A 323 8.79 -13.76 -11.31
C VAL A 323 9.99 -12.84 -11.18
N ARG A 324 9.77 -11.59 -10.76
CA ARG A 324 10.80 -10.56 -10.59
C ARG A 324 10.99 -10.20 -9.13
N VAL A 325 12.22 -9.94 -8.73
CA VAL A 325 12.54 -9.36 -7.42
C VAL A 325 13.48 -8.19 -7.61
N GLY A 326 13.35 -7.16 -6.78
CA GLY A 326 13.91 -5.84 -7.10
C GLY A 326 13.10 -5.12 -8.16
N ASN A 327 13.49 -3.88 -8.49
CA ASN A 327 12.71 -3.06 -9.41
C ASN A 327 13.60 -2.14 -10.26
N ALA A 328 13.45 -2.22 -11.58
CA ALA A 328 14.26 -1.43 -12.51
C ALA A 328 13.88 0.06 -12.56
N ALA A 329 12.74 0.46 -11.97
CA ALA A 329 12.32 1.85 -11.88
C ALA A 329 13.32 2.72 -11.12
N ALA A 330 14.19 2.13 -10.30
CA ALA A 330 15.27 2.83 -9.61
C ALA A 330 16.14 3.66 -10.56
N ALA A 331 16.35 3.22 -11.80
CA ALA A 331 17.19 3.96 -12.77
C ALA A 331 16.45 5.07 -13.54
N GLN A 332 15.16 5.29 -13.27
CA GLN A 332 14.33 6.21 -14.05
C GLN A 332 14.32 7.62 -13.47
N LEU A 333 14.36 8.61 -14.36
CA LEU A 333 14.08 9.99 -14.01
C LEU A 333 12.56 10.21 -13.98
N GLN A 334 12.01 10.47 -12.80
CA GLN A 334 10.61 10.85 -12.56
C GLN A 334 10.56 12.25 -11.93
N LEU A 335 9.81 13.16 -12.55
CA LEU A 335 9.77 14.59 -12.15
C LEU A 335 8.51 14.97 -11.36
N ASP A 336 7.64 14.01 -11.08
CA ASP A 336 6.43 14.20 -10.28
C ASP A 336 6.65 14.06 -8.76
N LEU A 337 7.76 13.43 -8.36
CA LEU A 337 8.05 13.05 -6.97
C LEU A 337 8.11 14.24 -6.01
N GLU A 338 8.82 15.30 -6.40
CA GLU A 338 8.99 16.51 -5.60
C GLU A 338 7.64 17.18 -5.30
N GLY A 339 6.71 17.15 -6.27
CA GLY A 339 5.37 17.70 -6.11
C GLY A 339 4.55 16.96 -5.05
N PHE A 340 4.55 15.63 -5.10
CA PHE A 340 3.83 14.81 -4.12
C PHE A 340 4.39 14.99 -2.71
N PHE A 341 5.72 14.97 -2.56
CA PHE A 341 6.36 15.17 -1.26
C PHE A 341 6.04 16.55 -0.67
N MET A 342 6.17 17.60 -1.48
CA MET A 342 5.89 18.98 -1.06
C MET A 342 4.42 19.20 -0.70
N ASP A 343 3.48 18.54 -1.39
CA ASP A 343 2.06 18.57 -1.04
C ASP A 343 1.76 17.84 0.27
N ALA A 344 2.37 16.67 0.51
CA ALA A 344 2.24 15.94 1.77
C ALA A 344 2.77 16.77 2.97
N LEU A 345 3.93 17.41 2.81
CA LEU A 345 4.51 18.29 3.84
C LEU A 345 3.61 19.52 4.09
N TYR A 346 3.07 20.13 3.04
CA TYR A 346 2.11 21.23 3.16
C TYR A 346 0.81 20.81 3.86
N LYS A 347 0.23 19.66 3.49
CA LYS A 347 -0.97 19.11 4.16
C LYS A 347 -0.71 18.79 5.62
N TYR A 348 0.47 18.28 5.96
CA TYR A 348 0.86 18.08 7.36
C TYR A 348 0.84 19.41 8.13
N TYR A 349 1.43 20.47 7.56
CA TYR A 349 1.39 21.80 8.17
C TYR A 349 -0.05 22.31 8.31
N VAL A 350 -0.88 22.23 7.27
CA VAL A 350 -2.29 22.67 7.33
C VAL A 350 -3.06 21.94 8.43
N ALA A 351 -2.82 20.65 8.62
CA ALA A 351 -3.51 19.84 9.62
C ALA A 351 -3.03 20.07 11.06
N THR A 352 -1.81 20.59 11.26
CA THR A 352 -1.16 20.65 12.59
C THR A 352 -0.81 22.06 13.06
N GLY A 353 -0.64 23.01 12.14
CA GLY A 353 -0.10 24.34 12.43
C GLY A 353 1.37 24.33 12.88
N ASP A 354 2.09 23.22 12.72
CA ASP A 354 3.45 23.03 13.23
C ASP A 354 4.50 23.79 12.39
N SER A 355 4.54 25.12 12.56
CA SER A 355 5.51 26.00 11.89
C SER A 355 6.96 25.72 12.30
N SER A 356 7.17 25.12 13.48
CA SER A 356 8.50 24.70 13.94
C SER A 356 9.03 23.53 13.11
N TYR A 357 8.18 22.57 12.76
CA TYR A 357 8.54 21.50 11.84
C TYR A 357 8.89 22.02 10.44
N VAL A 358 8.11 22.96 9.92
CA VAL A 358 8.42 23.64 8.64
C VAL A 358 9.77 24.33 8.70
N ARG A 359 10.05 25.08 9.79
CA ARG A 359 11.35 25.74 10.00
C ARG A 359 12.51 24.75 10.04
N GLY A 360 12.32 23.61 10.70
CA GLY A 360 13.33 22.53 10.76
C GLY A 360 13.58 21.84 9.41
N HIS A 361 12.67 21.98 8.45
CA HIS A 361 12.77 21.42 7.10
C HIS A 361 13.00 22.49 6.02
N LEU A 362 13.33 23.72 6.40
CA LEU A 362 13.44 24.84 5.46
C LEU A 362 14.50 24.55 4.38
N ASP A 363 15.65 24.00 4.75
CA ASP A 363 16.71 23.67 3.80
C ASP A 363 16.24 22.64 2.76
N VAL A 364 15.45 21.63 3.18
CA VAL A 364 14.86 20.63 2.26
C VAL A 364 13.87 21.30 1.30
N ILE A 365 13.00 22.16 1.83
CA ILE A 365 11.99 22.89 1.05
C ILE A 365 12.66 23.81 0.02
N GLU A 366 13.64 24.61 0.46
CA GLU A 366 14.38 25.53 -0.41
C GLU A 366 15.16 24.77 -1.47
N TYR A 367 15.85 23.69 -1.10
CA TYR A 367 16.62 22.88 -2.05
C TYR A 367 15.74 22.24 -3.14
N ILE A 368 14.62 21.62 -2.76
CA ILE A 368 13.67 21.04 -3.72
C ILE A 368 13.16 22.11 -4.67
N ALA A 369 12.76 23.26 -4.14
CA ALA A 369 12.16 24.31 -4.95
C ALA A 369 13.19 25.01 -5.87
N ASP A 370 14.40 25.25 -5.39
CA ASP A 370 15.53 25.74 -6.20
C ASP A 370 15.80 24.76 -7.35
N TRP A 371 15.97 23.46 -7.05
CA TRP A 371 16.23 22.45 -8.08
C TRP A 371 15.09 22.35 -9.10
N VAL A 372 13.84 22.32 -8.65
CA VAL A 372 12.66 22.28 -9.54
C VAL A 372 12.64 23.52 -10.43
N SER A 373 12.93 24.71 -9.89
CA SER A 373 12.91 25.95 -10.65
C SER A 373 13.96 25.97 -11.77
N GLU A 374 15.11 25.36 -11.55
CA GLU A 374 16.19 25.29 -12.53
C GLU A 374 16.00 24.15 -13.57
N ASN A 375 15.30 23.08 -13.20
CA ASN A 375 15.29 21.82 -13.96
C ASN A 375 13.91 21.44 -14.53
N TRP A 376 12.89 22.29 -14.40
CA TRP A 376 11.54 21.95 -14.87
C TRP A 376 11.45 21.68 -16.38
N LYS A 377 12.40 22.14 -17.17
CA LYS A 377 12.48 21.90 -18.62
C LYS A 377 13.03 20.51 -18.99
N LEU A 378 13.38 19.65 -18.04
CA LEU A 378 13.81 18.28 -18.33
C LEU A 378 12.63 17.40 -18.83
N GLN A 379 12.95 16.31 -19.52
CA GLN A 379 11.98 15.27 -19.87
C GLN A 379 12.08 14.11 -18.88
N ASP A 380 11.01 13.34 -18.72
CA ASP A 380 10.92 12.22 -17.79
C ASP A 380 10.12 11.06 -18.37
N VAL A 381 9.93 9.99 -17.59
CA VAL A 381 9.18 8.79 -17.99
C VAL A 381 7.71 8.81 -17.57
N GLY A 382 7.27 9.88 -16.91
CA GLY A 382 5.93 10.04 -16.36
C GLY A 382 5.64 9.13 -15.14
N ILE A 383 4.46 9.32 -14.56
CA ILE A 383 3.99 8.59 -13.36
C ILE A 383 3.87 7.07 -13.57
N TRP A 384 3.61 6.63 -14.80
CA TRP A 384 3.41 5.22 -15.14
C TRP A 384 4.67 4.52 -15.65
N GLU A 385 5.83 5.16 -15.55
CA GLU A 385 7.13 4.51 -15.78
C GLU A 385 7.28 3.90 -17.18
N GLU A 386 6.80 4.63 -18.21
CA GLU A 386 6.74 4.15 -19.58
C GLU A 386 8.15 3.87 -20.13
N ARG A 387 8.56 2.59 -20.14
CA ARG A 387 9.93 2.21 -20.50
C ARG A 387 10.26 2.60 -21.93
N GLY A 388 11.43 3.22 -22.12
CA GLY A 388 11.95 3.59 -23.43
C GLY A 388 11.40 4.92 -23.98
N VAL A 389 10.58 5.63 -23.23
CA VAL A 389 10.01 6.92 -23.63
C VAL A 389 10.43 7.99 -22.64
N GLN A 390 11.04 9.06 -23.14
CA GLN A 390 11.25 10.30 -22.38
C GLN A 390 10.47 11.41 -23.08
N ALA A 391 9.64 12.14 -22.32
CA ALA A 391 8.84 13.23 -22.84
C ALA A 391 8.55 14.28 -21.77
N HIS A 392 7.95 15.41 -22.18
CA HIS A 392 7.33 16.32 -21.23
C HIS A 392 5.92 15.84 -20.93
N TYR A 393 5.77 15.00 -19.90
CA TYR A 393 4.44 14.59 -19.46
C TYR A 393 3.73 15.75 -18.75
N THR A 394 2.49 16.03 -19.15
CA THR A 394 1.69 17.13 -18.58
C THR A 394 1.56 16.99 -17.07
N HIS A 395 1.25 15.78 -16.59
CA HIS A 395 1.17 15.48 -15.16
C HIS A 395 2.48 15.81 -14.43
N SER A 396 3.64 15.41 -14.97
CA SER A 396 4.94 15.70 -14.35
C SER A 396 5.18 17.21 -14.23
N LYS A 397 4.83 17.99 -15.26
CA LYS A 397 4.93 19.47 -15.20
C LYS A 397 3.98 20.09 -14.19
N VAL A 398 2.76 19.58 -14.09
CA VAL A 398 1.82 19.98 -13.05
C VAL A 398 2.38 19.69 -11.66
N MET A 399 2.98 18.53 -11.43
CA MET A 399 3.56 18.20 -10.12
C MET A 399 4.80 19.05 -9.79
N MET A 400 5.61 19.44 -10.78
CA MET A 400 6.68 20.43 -10.59
C MET A 400 6.10 21.81 -10.23
N TRP A 401 4.99 22.23 -10.85
CA TRP A 401 4.26 23.44 -10.45
C TRP A 401 3.74 23.33 -9.01
N VAL A 402 3.20 22.17 -8.62
CA VAL A 402 2.73 21.90 -7.25
C VAL A 402 3.87 22.07 -6.27
N ALA A 403 5.06 21.52 -6.57
CA ALA A 403 6.23 21.67 -5.70
C ALA A 403 6.54 23.14 -5.38
N LEU A 404 6.60 24.01 -6.40
CA LEU A 404 6.86 25.44 -6.22
C LEU A 404 5.71 26.18 -5.53
N GLU A 405 4.46 25.82 -5.83
CA GLU A 405 3.29 26.39 -5.17
C GLU A 405 3.28 26.08 -3.66
N ARG A 406 3.61 24.85 -3.28
CA ARG A 406 3.67 24.43 -1.88
C ARG A 406 4.88 25.02 -1.17
N ALA A 407 6.05 25.04 -1.81
CA ALA A 407 7.22 25.73 -1.29
C ALA A 407 6.92 27.19 -0.96
N GLY A 408 6.29 27.90 -1.90
CA GLY A 408 5.90 29.31 -1.73
C GLY A 408 4.93 29.56 -0.57
N LYS A 409 4.04 28.60 -0.26
CA LYS A 409 3.17 28.67 0.92
C LYS A 409 3.92 28.40 2.22
N LEU A 410 4.80 27.40 2.21
CA LEU A 410 5.56 26.96 3.39
C LEU A 410 6.61 28.00 3.82
N VAL A 411 7.33 28.63 2.90
CA VAL A 411 8.32 29.66 3.25
C VAL A 411 7.68 30.89 3.90
N LYS A 412 6.45 31.24 3.49
CA LYS A 412 5.68 32.33 4.13
C LYS A 412 5.32 32.05 5.59
N VAL A 413 5.09 30.78 5.95
CA VAL A 413 4.81 30.37 7.34
C VAL A 413 5.98 30.67 8.27
N VAL A 414 7.19 30.75 7.73
CA VAL A 414 8.43 31.03 8.47
C VAL A 414 9.03 32.38 8.10
N ASP A 415 8.19 33.31 7.60
CA ASP A 415 8.54 34.70 7.27
C ASP A 415 9.69 34.84 6.25
N LYS A 416 9.76 33.91 5.29
CA LYS A 416 10.72 33.93 4.18
C LYS A 416 10.05 34.33 2.87
N GLU A 417 10.80 35.02 2.01
CA GLU A 417 10.35 35.44 0.69
C GLU A 417 10.19 34.24 -0.26
N ASN A 418 9.12 34.25 -1.07
CA ASN A 418 8.93 33.25 -2.11
C ASN A 418 9.67 33.65 -3.40
N ARG A 419 10.85 33.07 -3.61
CA ARG A 419 11.72 33.34 -4.77
C ARG A 419 11.28 32.65 -6.07
N TRP A 420 10.41 31.63 -5.99
CA TRP A 420 10.05 30.77 -7.13
C TRP A 420 8.73 31.14 -7.80
N LYS A 421 8.15 32.28 -7.43
CA LYS A 421 6.84 32.73 -7.94
C LYS A 421 6.84 32.84 -9.47
N ASP A 422 7.89 33.39 -10.05
CA ASP A 422 7.99 33.66 -11.48
C ASP A 422 8.19 32.37 -12.26
N THR A 423 9.07 31.46 -11.82
CA THR A 423 9.22 30.14 -12.46
C THR A 423 7.95 29.31 -12.36
N ARG A 424 7.24 29.37 -11.22
CA ARG A 424 5.93 28.72 -11.09
C ARG A 424 4.93 29.28 -12.10
N HIS A 425 4.97 30.58 -12.37
CA HIS A 425 4.13 31.19 -13.42
C HIS A 425 4.53 30.69 -14.81
N GLU A 426 5.83 30.69 -15.11
CA GLU A 426 6.39 30.19 -16.38
C GLU A 426 5.96 28.74 -16.66
N ILE A 427 6.02 27.86 -15.67
CA ILE A 427 5.54 26.46 -15.80
C ILE A 427 4.05 26.42 -16.13
N ARG A 428 3.23 27.25 -15.46
CA ARG A 428 1.77 27.29 -15.69
C ARG A 428 1.45 27.77 -17.12
N GLU A 429 2.10 28.83 -17.57
CA GLU A 429 1.96 29.35 -18.94
C GLU A 429 2.37 28.28 -19.95
N TRP A 430 3.53 27.68 -19.76
CA TRP A 430 4.02 26.63 -20.64
C TRP A 430 3.06 25.43 -20.74
N ILE A 431 2.50 24.97 -19.61
CA ILE A 431 1.49 23.89 -19.61
C ILE A 431 0.25 24.32 -20.40
N THR A 432 -0.25 25.53 -20.17
CA THR A 432 -1.46 26.04 -20.82
C THR A 432 -1.26 26.16 -22.34
N GLU A 433 -0.07 26.55 -22.79
CA GLU A 433 0.26 26.70 -24.21
C GLU A 433 0.56 25.38 -24.91
N ASN A 434 1.23 24.43 -24.25
CA ASN A 434 1.82 23.26 -24.90
C ASN A 434 1.10 21.95 -24.58
N CYS A 435 0.39 21.88 -23.47
CA CYS A 435 -0.27 20.66 -22.99
C CYS A 435 -1.80 20.70 -23.17
N VAL A 436 -2.33 21.75 -23.80
CA VAL A 436 -3.74 21.87 -24.15
C VAL A 436 -3.90 21.73 -25.66
N ASN A 437 -4.72 20.80 -26.10
CA ASN A 437 -5.10 20.63 -27.50
C ASN A 437 -6.62 20.52 -27.60
N ASP A 438 -7.24 21.20 -28.58
CA ASP A 438 -8.71 21.21 -28.76
C ASP A 438 -9.50 21.52 -27.47
N GLY A 439 -8.95 22.41 -26.63
CA GLY A 439 -9.57 22.81 -25.36
C GLY A 439 -9.61 21.71 -24.30
N LYS A 440 -8.73 20.69 -24.36
CA LYS A 440 -8.51 19.69 -23.31
C LYS A 440 -7.03 19.51 -23.00
N PHE A 441 -6.69 19.11 -21.78
CA PHE A 441 -5.34 18.68 -21.44
C PHE A 441 -5.03 17.34 -22.11
N VAL A 442 -3.82 17.19 -22.64
CA VAL A 442 -3.33 15.95 -23.25
C VAL A 442 -2.21 15.34 -22.41
N LYS A 443 -1.93 14.04 -22.61
CA LYS A 443 -0.90 13.28 -21.90
C LYS A 443 0.49 13.94 -21.97
N ARG A 444 0.84 14.47 -23.15
CA ARG A 444 2.09 15.18 -23.45
C ARG A 444 1.92 16.08 -24.69
N PRO A 445 2.71 17.16 -24.85
CA PRO A 445 2.68 17.99 -26.05
C PRO A 445 2.82 17.18 -27.34
N GLY A 446 2.09 17.60 -28.38
CA GLY A 446 2.07 16.91 -29.68
C GLY A 446 1.28 15.60 -29.72
N SER A 447 0.68 15.18 -28.60
CA SER A 447 -0.29 14.08 -28.53
C SER A 447 -1.72 14.60 -28.52
N ASN A 448 -2.68 13.79 -28.95
CA ASN A 448 -4.12 14.03 -28.69
C ASN A 448 -4.71 13.02 -27.70
N GLU A 449 -3.89 12.14 -27.13
CA GLU A 449 -4.32 11.14 -26.15
C GLU A 449 -4.37 11.75 -24.74
N VAL A 450 -5.38 11.36 -23.95
CA VAL A 450 -5.47 11.65 -22.50
C VAL A 450 -4.82 10.54 -21.67
N ASP A 451 -4.58 10.86 -20.40
CA ASP A 451 -4.07 9.93 -19.38
C ASP A 451 -4.86 10.18 -18.08
N SER A 452 -5.21 9.12 -17.35
CA SER A 452 -5.95 9.26 -16.09
C SER A 452 -5.17 10.00 -15.00
N ALA A 453 -3.85 10.12 -15.12
CA ALA A 453 -3.06 11.01 -14.27
C ALA A 453 -3.53 12.47 -14.37
N LEU A 454 -4.20 12.87 -15.46
CA LEU A 454 -4.74 14.22 -15.58
C LEU A 454 -5.90 14.48 -14.61
N LEU A 455 -6.53 13.45 -14.03
CA LEU A 455 -7.54 13.60 -12.97
C LEU A 455 -6.97 14.25 -11.70
N THR A 456 -5.64 14.24 -11.51
CA THR A 456 -4.99 14.81 -10.33
C THR A 456 -4.88 16.33 -10.39
N LEU A 457 -5.01 16.95 -11.56
CA LEU A 457 -4.88 18.41 -11.74
C LEU A 457 -5.75 19.21 -10.76
N PRO A 458 -7.08 18.98 -10.65
CA PRO A 458 -7.90 19.65 -9.65
C PRO A 458 -7.71 19.10 -8.24
N LEU A 459 -7.29 17.84 -8.07
CA LEU A 459 -7.05 17.27 -6.75
C LEU A 459 -5.85 17.91 -6.04
N TYR A 460 -4.87 18.40 -6.80
CA TYR A 460 -3.71 19.15 -6.31
C TYR A 460 -3.81 20.66 -6.54
N GLY A 461 -4.95 21.15 -7.03
CA GLY A 461 -5.27 22.58 -7.14
C GLY A 461 -4.52 23.31 -8.26
N PHE A 462 -4.18 22.62 -9.35
CA PHE A 462 -3.65 23.26 -10.56
C PHE A 462 -4.74 24.02 -11.33
N VAL A 463 -5.95 23.45 -11.38
CA VAL A 463 -7.17 24.05 -11.95
C VAL A 463 -8.33 23.81 -11.00
N GLU A 464 -9.38 24.62 -11.12
CA GLU A 464 -10.63 24.33 -10.42
C GLU A 464 -11.32 23.10 -11.04
N PRO A 465 -12.10 22.33 -10.27
CA PRO A 465 -12.79 21.14 -10.78
C PRO A 465 -13.74 21.42 -11.95
N ASP A 466 -14.33 22.62 -12.01
CA ASP A 466 -15.28 23.06 -13.04
C ASP A 466 -14.62 23.86 -14.19
N ASP A 467 -13.28 23.91 -14.24
CA ASP A 467 -12.55 24.54 -15.34
C ASP A 467 -12.96 23.93 -16.69
N PRO A 468 -13.33 24.74 -17.71
CA PRO A 468 -13.82 24.21 -18.99
C PRO A 468 -12.83 23.28 -19.70
N THR A 469 -11.53 23.55 -19.60
CA THR A 469 -10.47 22.72 -20.20
C THR A 469 -10.39 21.38 -19.48
N PHE A 470 -10.47 21.40 -18.15
CA PHE A 470 -10.53 20.18 -17.36
C PHE A 470 -11.81 19.37 -17.61
N LEU A 471 -12.98 20.00 -17.71
CA LEU A 471 -14.23 19.30 -18.03
C LEU A 471 -14.19 18.60 -19.39
N ASN A 472 -13.59 19.22 -20.41
CA ASN A 472 -13.36 18.57 -21.70
C ASN A 472 -12.38 17.39 -21.58
N THR A 473 -11.36 17.52 -20.74
CA THR A 473 -10.40 16.45 -20.43
C THR A 473 -11.10 15.28 -19.75
N LEU A 474 -11.93 15.57 -18.73
CA LEU A 474 -12.72 14.58 -17.99
C LEU A 474 -13.64 13.81 -18.94
N ARG A 475 -14.37 14.50 -19.82
CA ARG A 475 -15.23 13.86 -20.84
C ARG A 475 -14.45 12.91 -21.74
N GLU A 476 -13.25 13.30 -22.18
CA GLU A 476 -12.40 12.41 -22.98
C GLU A 476 -11.95 11.18 -22.17
N ILE A 477 -11.56 11.35 -20.90
CA ILE A 477 -11.20 10.24 -20.00
C ILE A 477 -12.40 9.30 -19.79
N GLU A 478 -13.59 9.83 -19.53
CA GLU A 478 -14.83 9.06 -19.39
C GLU A 478 -15.12 8.24 -20.64
N ASN A 479 -14.98 8.84 -21.83
CA ASN A 479 -15.28 8.17 -23.10
C ASN A 479 -14.23 7.12 -23.50
N THR A 480 -12.98 7.26 -23.04
CA THR A 480 -11.86 6.48 -23.60
C THR A 480 -11.17 5.55 -22.63
N LEU A 481 -11.23 5.84 -21.33
CA LEU A 481 -10.50 5.11 -20.29
C LEU A 481 -11.43 4.44 -19.27
N VAL A 482 -12.69 4.88 -19.14
CA VAL A 482 -13.64 4.24 -18.23
C VAL A 482 -14.26 3.02 -18.88
N VAL A 483 -14.16 1.88 -18.21
CA VAL A 483 -14.72 0.59 -18.62
C VAL A 483 -15.46 -0.02 -17.45
N ASP A 484 -16.73 -0.36 -17.66
CA ASP A 484 -17.61 -0.95 -16.63
C ASP A 484 -17.58 -0.14 -15.31
N GLY A 485 -17.58 1.20 -15.43
CA GLY A 485 -17.60 2.13 -14.30
C GLY A 485 -16.26 2.34 -13.57
N GLN A 486 -15.15 1.80 -14.08
CA GLN A 486 -13.81 1.91 -13.47
C GLN A 486 -12.80 2.45 -14.51
N ALA A 487 -11.78 3.19 -14.07
CA ALA A 487 -10.86 3.88 -14.99
C ALA A 487 -9.53 3.13 -15.23
N LYS A 488 -9.14 2.98 -16.49
CA LYS A 488 -7.79 2.54 -16.89
C LYS A 488 -6.77 3.67 -16.70
N ARG A 489 -5.46 3.35 -16.60
CA ARG A 489 -4.37 4.36 -16.56
C ARG A 489 -4.31 5.17 -17.86
N TYR A 490 -4.30 4.44 -18.97
CA TYR A 490 -4.20 4.93 -20.35
C TYR A 490 -4.76 3.84 -21.28
N ARG A 491 -4.95 4.14 -22.57
CA ARG A 491 -5.46 3.16 -23.54
C ARG A 491 -4.46 2.04 -23.83
N ARG A 492 -3.21 2.39 -24.15
CA ARG A 492 -2.13 1.47 -24.51
C ARG A 492 -0.74 2.01 -24.11
N ASP A 493 0.21 1.11 -23.95
CA ASP A 493 1.65 1.39 -23.83
C ASP A 493 2.47 0.49 -24.78
N PHE A 494 3.80 0.50 -24.63
CA PHE A 494 4.73 -0.34 -25.39
C PHE A 494 4.57 -1.86 -25.16
N LEU A 495 3.90 -2.29 -24.09
CA LEU A 495 3.57 -3.68 -23.76
C LEU A 495 2.14 -4.07 -24.18
N GLY A 496 1.35 -3.15 -24.75
CA GLY A 496 0.02 -3.40 -25.30
C GLY A 496 -1.10 -2.62 -24.61
N GLU A 497 -2.34 -3.06 -24.83
CA GLU A 497 -3.52 -2.42 -24.22
C GLU A 497 -3.52 -2.59 -22.69
N ALA A 498 -3.93 -1.54 -21.96
CA ALA A 498 -4.27 -1.69 -20.56
C ALA A 498 -5.61 -2.44 -20.47
N LYS A 499 -5.58 -3.70 -20.03
CA LYS A 499 -6.78 -4.54 -19.99
C LYS A 499 -7.69 -4.16 -18.82
N TYR A 500 -7.13 -4.12 -17.61
CA TYR A 500 -7.89 -3.88 -16.39
C TYR A 500 -7.80 -2.42 -15.95
N PRO A 501 -8.91 -1.84 -15.46
CA PRO A 501 -8.90 -0.61 -14.70
C PRO A 501 -7.91 -0.64 -13.53
N PHE A 502 -7.37 0.53 -13.18
CA PHE A 502 -6.41 0.71 -12.12
C PHE A 502 -7.08 1.38 -10.93
N THR A 503 -7.03 0.75 -9.77
CA THR A 503 -7.91 1.15 -8.65
C THR A 503 -7.64 2.58 -8.19
N LEU A 504 -6.37 3.03 -8.20
CA LEU A 504 -6.02 4.41 -7.90
C LEU A 504 -6.65 5.41 -8.88
N ALA A 505 -6.63 5.11 -10.18
CA ALA A 505 -7.20 5.98 -11.21
C ALA A 505 -8.72 6.07 -11.08
N SER A 506 -9.38 4.95 -10.78
CA SER A 506 -10.80 4.94 -10.44
C SER A 506 -11.10 5.81 -9.23
N LEU A 507 -10.31 5.70 -8.16
CA LEU A 507 -10.53 6.51 -6.96
C LEU A 507 -10.26 8.00 -7.20
N TRP A 508 -9.28 8.37 -8.03
CA TRP A 508 -9.13 9.76 -8.48
C TRP A 508 -10.37 10.25 -9.22
N LEU A 509 -10.94 9.44 -10.11
CA LEU A 509 -12.17 9.79 -10.82
C LEU A 509 -13.35 9.98 -9.86
N ALA A 510 -13.51 9.10 -8.87
CA ALA A 510 -14.55 9.24 -7.84
C ALA A 510 -14.38 10.55 -7.05
N ARG A 511 -13.15 10.90 -6.67
CA ARG A 511 -12.85 12.15 -5.96
C ARG A 511 -13.12 13.39 -6.81
N VAL A 512 -12.82 13.34 -8.11
CA VAL A 512 -13.19 14.39 -9.07
C VAL A 512 -14.72 14.52 -9.15
N TYR A 513 -15.46 13.42 -9.25
CA TYR A 513 -16.92 13.46 -9.24
C TYR A 513 -17.50 14.05 -7.96
N ILE A 514 -16.94 13.72 -6.78
CA ILE A 514 -17.36 14.34 -5.51
C ILE A 514 -17.17 15.86 -5.56
N LYS A 515 -16.02 16.35 -6.04
CA LYS A 515 -15.76 17.79 -6.20
C LYS A 515 -16.70 18.48 -7.19
N LEU A 516 -17.19 17.75 -8.17
CA LEU A 516 -18.18 18.20 -9.15
C LEU A 516 -19.64 17.99 -8.70
N VAL A 517 -19.86 17.52 -7.47
CA VAL A 517 -21.18 17.21 -6.91
C VAL A 517 -21.93 16.12 -7.73
N ARG A 518 -21.18 15.27 -8.46
CA ARG A 518 -21.68 14.08 -9.15
C ARG A 518 -21.64 12.87 -8.21
N ILE A 519 -22.40 12.96 -7.13
CA ILE A 519 -22.29 12.05 -5.97
C ILE A 519 -22.62 10.60 -6.35
N GLU A 520 -23.66 10.38 -7.14
CA GLU A 520 -24.09 9.05 -7.57
C GLU A 520 -23.03 8.37 -8.44
N ASP A 521 -22.29 9.15 -9.25
CA ASP A 521 -21.22 8.63 -10.10
C ASP A 521 -20.02 8.19 -9.25
N ALA A 522 -19.68 8.99 -8.22
CA ALA A 522 -18.63 8.64 -7.27
C ALA A 522 -18.98 7.37 -6.47
N GLU A 523 -20.22 7.25 -6.02
CA GLU A 523 -20.71 6.08 -5.30
C GLU A 523 -20.60 4.80 -6.13
N ARG A 524 -20.96 4.85 -7.43
CA ARG A 524 -20.85 3.66 -8.30
C ARG A 524 -19.42 3.16 -8.42
N ILE A 525 -18.43 4.07 -8.47
CA ILE A 525 -17.01 3.69 -8.47
C ILE A 525 -16.63 3.03 -7.15
N ILE A 526 -16.96 3.67 -6.02
CA ILE A 526 -16.61 3.19 -4.68
C ILE A 526 -17.28 1.84 -4.41
N LEU A 527 -18.54 1.68 -4.82
CA LEU A 527 -19.30 0.43 -4.74
C LEU A 527 -18.56 -0.71 -5.43
N GLY A 528 -18.17 -0.53 -6.69
CA GLY A 528 -17.48 -1.57 -7.45
C GLY A 528 -16.16 -2.00 -6.80
N ILE A 529 -15.45 -1.06 -6.17
CA ILE A 529 -14.23 -1.35 -5.40
C ILE A 529 -14.57 -2.14 -4.14
N LEU A 530 -15.53 -1.68 -3.32
CA LEU A 530 -15.93 -2.34 -2.08
C LEU A 530 -16.45 -3.76 -2.30
N GLU A 531 -17.25 -3.98 -3.35
CA GLU A 531 -17.70 -5.32 -3.74
C GLU A 531 -16.54 -6.25 -4.10
N ALA A 532 -15.51 -5.75 -4.81
CA ALA A 532 -14.33 -6.54 -5.15
C ALA A 532 -13.47 -6.92 -3.93
N THR A 533 -13.59 -6.19 -2.81
CA THR A 533 -12.92 -6.56 -1.55
C THR A 533 -13.51 -7.82 -0.91
N ARG A 534 -14.76 -8.19 -1.26
CA ARG A 534 -15.49 -9.35 -0.71
C ARG A 534 -15.48 -9.39 0.82
N GLY A 535 -15.69 -8.24 1.46
CA GLY A 535 -15.75 -8.09 2.91
C GLY A 535 -14.39 -8.02 3.62
N THR A 536 -13.27 -8.19 2.90
CA THR A 536 -11.93 -7.99 3.48
C THR A 536 -11.55 -6.53 3.61
N TYR A 537 -12.19 -5.66 2.82
CA TYR A 537 -11.86 -4.24 2.66
C TYR A 537 -10.40 -3.94 2.27
N LEU A 538 -9.70 -4.95 1.75
CA LEU A 538 -8.38 -4.82 1.17
C LEU A 538 -8.48 -4.55 -0.33
N VAL A 539 -7.81 -3.50 -0.80
CA VAL A 539 -7.79 -3.10 -2.20
C VAL A 539 -6.47 -3.50 -2.85
N GLY A 540 -6.57 -4.07 -4.05
CA GLY A 540 -5.43 -4.38 -4.90
C GLY A 540 -5.22 -3.34 -6.00
N GLU A 541 -4.14 -3.55 -6.74
CA GLU A 541 -3.63 -2.63 -7.75
C GLU A 541 -4.58 -2.41 -8.94
N HIS A 542 -5.03 -3.50 -9.55
CA HIS A 542 -5.97 -3.49 -10.66
C HIS A 542 -7.27 -4.16 -10.23
N ILE A 543 -8.35 -3.84 -10.93
CA ILE A 543 -9.66 -4.47 -10.73
C ILE A 543 -10.17 -5.06 -12.05
N ASP A 544 -10.60 -6.32 -12.02
CA ASP A 544 -11.43 -6.88 -13.08
C ASP A 544 -12.90 -6.57 -12.76
N PRO A 545 -13.52 -5.58 -13.42
CA PRO A 545 -14.87 -5.12 -13.06
C PRO A 545 -15.94 -6.18 -13.33
N LYS A 546 -15.69 -7.12 -14.25
CA LYS A 546 -16.65 -8.19 -14.58
C LYS A 546 -16.63 -9.31 -13.55
N ARG A 547 -15.43 -9.74 -13.15
CA ARG A 547 -15.25 -10.79 -12.12
C ARG A 547 -15.36 -10.23 -10.69
N LYS A 548 -15.29 -8.91 -10.52
CA LYS A 548 -15.21 -8.22 -9.22
C LYS A 548 -14.10 -8.82 -8.36
N VAL A 549 -12.88 -8.83 -8.91
CA VAL A 549 -11.66 -9.31 -8.23
C VAL A 549 -10.53 -8.34 -8.48
N PHE A 550 -9.65 -8.21 -7.50
CA PHE A 550 -8.39 -7.48 -7.68
C PHE A 550 -7.33 -8.35 -8.34
N THR A 551 -6.44 -7.72 -9.10
CA THR A 551 -5.22 -8.30 -9.68
C THR A 551 -4.02 -7.36 -9.43
N GLY A 552 -2.82 -7.80 -9.77
CA GLY A 552 -1.58 -7.10 -9.41
C GLY A 552 -1.19 -7.26 -7.94
N ASN A 553 -0.23 -6.46 -7.49
CA ASN A 553 0.28 -6.55 -6.11
C ASN A 553 -0.79 -6.15 -5.08
N PHE A 554 -0.75 -6.80 -3.92
CA PHE A 554 -1.85 -6.80 -2.96
C PHE A 554 -1.40 -6.91 -1.50
N PRO A 555 -2.08 -6.23 -0.55
CA PRO A 555 -2.89 -5.02 -0.78
C PRO A 555 -1.99 -3.85 -1.21
N GLN A 556 -2.55 -2.86 -1.92
CA GLN A 556 -1.79 -1.74 -2.45
C GLN A 556 -1.98 -0.46 -1.62
N ALA A 557 -0.89 0.12 -1.13
CA ALA A 557 -0.88 1.21 -0.18
C ALA A 557 -1.55 2.49 -0.71
N PHE A 558 -1.14 3.04 -1.86
CA PHE A 558 -1.75 4.30 -2.34
C PHE A 558 -3.23 4.17 -2.71
N ALA A 559 -3.69 2.97 -3.07
CA ALA A 559 -5.07 2.73 -3.46
C ALA A 559 -5.93 2.74 -2.19
N GLN A 560 -5.42 2.12 -1.13
CA GLN A 560 -6.02 2.23 0.20
C GLN A 560 -6.03 3.65 0.74
N SER A 561 -4.97 4.41 0.53
CA SER A 561 -4.96 5.83 0.88
C SER A 561 -6.06 6.59 0.13
N ASN A 562 -6.24 6.35 -1.17
CA ASN A 562 -7.28 7.05 -1.94
C ASN A 562 -8.70 6.58 -1.62
N LEU A 563 -8.90 5.34 -1.14
CA LEU A 563 -10.19 4.91 -0.61
C LEU A 563 -10.54 5.68 0.66
N ILE A 564 -9.58 5.87 1.58
CA ILE A 564 -9.75 6.71 2.78
C ILE A 564 -10.12 8.15 2.38
N LEU A 565 -9.37 8.74 1.44
CA LEU A 565 -9.64 10.10 0.97
C LEU A 565 -11.03 10.21 0.34
N ALA A 566 -11.40 9.30 -0.55
CA ALA A 566 -12.70 9.29 -1.21
C ALA A 566 -13.86 9.11 -0.22
N LEU A 567 -13.74 8.20 0.76
CA LEU A 567 -14.77 8.00 1.79
C LEU A 567 -14.94 9.23 2.69
N ASN A 568 -13.83 9.89 3.08
CA ASN A 568 -13.89 11.12 3.87
C ASN A 568 -14.52 12.26 3.07
N GLU A 569 -14.12 12.46 1.82
CA GLU A 569 -14.66 13.49 0.92
C GLU A 569 -16.15 13.26 0.64
N LEU A 570 -16.56 12.01 0.39
CA LEU A 570 -17.97 11.65 0.17
C LEU A 570 -18.82 11.89 1.43
N ALA A 571 -18.33 11.46 2.59
CA ALA A 571 -19.02 11.66 3.86
C ALA A 571 -19.17 13.15 4.20
N GLU A 572 -18.19 13.98 3.80
CA GLU A 572 -18.27 15.43 3.93
C GLU A 572 -19.33 16.02 3.00
N ALA A 573 -19.31 15.69 1.71
CA ALA A 573 -20.28 16.15 0.73
C ALA A 573 -21.72 15.80 1.15
N LYS A 574 -21.94 14.57 1.62
CA LYS A 574 -23.25 14.12 2.12
C LYS A 574 -23.68 14.77 3.44
N SER A 575 -22.75 15.25 4.26
CA SER A 575 -23.08 15.96 5.50
C SER A 575 -23.46 17.43 5.30
N VAL A 576 -23.12 18.00 4.13
CA VAL A 576 -23.40 19.39 3.77
C VAL A 576 -24.67 19.51 2.92
N ALA A 577 -25.20 18.41 2.38
CA ALA A 577 -26.51 18.39 1.73
C ALA A 577 -27.58 18.87 2.72
N PRO A 578 -28.32 19.96 2.42
CA PRO A 578 -29.41 20.39 3.27
C PRO A 578 -30.49 19.30 3.32
N ASP A 579 -31.18 19.19 4.46
CA ASP A 579 -32.46 18.50 4.56
C ASP A 579 -33.42 19.09 3.50
N GLU A 580 -33.50 18.46 2.33
CA GLU A 580 -34.54 18.80 1.35
C GLU A 580 -35.87 18.21 1.82
N GLU A 581 -36.86 19.11 1.87
CA GLU A 581 -38.31 18.90 1.98
C GLU A 581 -38.91 18.69 3.38
N GLY A 582 -38.75 19.71 4.23
CA GLY A 582 -39.74 20.10 5.22
C GLY A 582 -40.48 21.38 4.83
N GLN A 583 -41.36 21.31 3.83
CA GLN A 583 -42.47 22.26 3.63
C GLN A 583 -43.78 21.52 3.41
#